data_AF-A0A5M9ZM17-F1
#
_entry.id   AF-A0A5M9ZM17-F1
#
_cell.length_a   1.000
_cell.length_b   1.000
_cell.length_c   1.000
_cell.angle_alpha   90.00
_cell.angle_beta   90.00
_cell.angle_gamma   90.00
#
_symmetry.space_group_name_H-M   'P 1'
#
loop_
_entity.id
_entity.type
_entity.pdbx_description
1 polymer ?
#
loop_
_entity_poly.entity_id
_entity_poly.type
_entity_poly.pdbx_seq_one_letter_code
_entity_poly.pdbx_strand_id
1 'polypeptide(L)' 'MWTLTDNITTDVYTFSDKYDLEDKLYELFDLYAYAYDDADGNGHTIKEVIDSLVDKLNRGEYPGVEEAALNITIK' A
#
# COMPACT_ATOMS: atom_id res chain seq x y z
N MET A 1 2.23 -0.72 -16.61
CA MET A 1 3.42 -0.25 -15.89
C MET A 1 2.89 0.56 -14.73
N TRP A 2 3.27 0.18 -13.52
CA TRP A 2 2.81 0.78 -12.27
C TRP A 2 3.95 1.56 -11.65
N THR A 3 3.64 2.72 -11.10
CA THR A 3 4.60 3.55 -10.36
C THR A 3 4.10 3.71 -8.94
N LEU A 4 4.82 3.16 -7.97
CA LEU A 4 4.58 3.39 -6.55
C LEU A 4 5.54 4.47 -6.06
N THR A 5 4.98 5.52 -5.46
CA THR A 5 5.74 6.53 -4.71
C THR A 5 5.50 6.29 -3.23
N ASP A 6 6.58 6.10 -2.48
CA ASP A 6 6.56 6.10 -1.03
C ASP A 6 6.64 7.55 -0.54
N ASN A 7 5.58 8.08 0.08
CA ASN A 7 5.58 9.48 0.50
C ASN A 7 6.31 9.71 1.83
N ILE A 8 6.73 8.65 2.52
CA ILE A 8 7.53 8.74 3.76
C ILE A 8 9.01 8.90 3.40
N THR A 9 9.53 8.02 2.52
CA THR A 9 10.95 8.07 2.13
C THR A 9 11.21 8.89 0.88
N THR A 10 10.16 9.24 0.12
CA THR A 10 10.21 9.84 -1.23
C THR A 10 10.81 8.92 -2.30
N ASP A 11 10.94 7.63 -2.01
CA ASP A 11 11.38 6.65 -2.99
C ASP A 11 10.32 6.41 -4.06
N VAL A 12 10.79 6.14 -5.29
CA VAL A 12 9.93 5.85 -6.44
C VAL A 12 10.30 4.49 -7.01
N TYR A 13 9.32 3.61 -7.07
CA TYR A 13 9.46 2.26 -7.60
C TYR A 13 8.59 2.09 -8.85
N THR A 14 9.13 1.46 -9.88
CA THR A 14 8.42 1.19 -11.13
C THR A 14 8.35 -0.29 -11.38
N PHE A 15 7.14 -0.79 -11.65
CA PHE A 15 6.86 -2.20 -11.85
C PHE A 15 6.24 -2.45 -13.21
N SER A 16 6.76 -3.45 -13.93
CA SER A 16 6.16 -3.94 -15.16
C SER A 16 5.01 -4.92 -14.90
N ASP A 17 5.10 -5.67 -13.80
CA ASP A 17 4.09 -6.64 -13.36
C ASP A 17 3.37 -6.12 -12.10
N LYS A 18 2.08 -6.45 -11.98
CA LYS A 18 1.31 -6.18 -10.77
C LYS A 18 1.80 -7.03 -9.59
N TYR A 19 2.31 -8.24 -9.84
CA TYR A 19 2.76 -9.11 -8.75
C TYR A 19 3.99 -8.54 -8.04
N ASP A 20 4.88 -7.87 -8.78
CA ASP A 20 6.02 -7.16 -8.19
C ASP A 20 5.57 -5.93 -7.37
N LEU A 21 4.51 -5.25 -7.81
CA LEU A 21 3.88 -4.16 -7.04
C LEU A 21 3.26 -4.69 -5.74
N GLU A 22 2.52 -5.79 -5.81
CA GLU A 22 1.94 -6.46 -4.65
C GLU A 22 3.02 -6.86 -3.64
N ASP A 23 4.13 -7.46 -4.10
CA ASP A 23 5.26 -7.84 -3.25
C ASP A 23 5.90 -6.62 -2.57
N LYS A 24 6.08 -5.51 -3.31
CA LYS A 24 6.58 -4.26 -2.71
C LYS A 24 5.63 -3.69 -1.67
N LEU A 25 4.32 -3.74 -1.89
CA LEU A 25 3.33 -3.28 -0.91
C LEU A 25 3.42 -4.09 0.40
N TYR A 26 3.65 -5.40 0.32
CA TYR A 26 3.90 -6.24 1.49
C TYR A 26 5.26 -5.97 2.15
N GLU A 27 6.30 -5.61 1.39
CA GLU A 27 7.58 -5.18 1.97
C GLU A 27 7.43 -3.86 2.75
N LEU A 28 6.71 -2.89 2.19
CA LEU A 28 6.42 -1.62 2.85
C LEU A 28 5.53 -1.82 4.08
N PHE A 29 4.63 -2.82 4.08
CA PHE A 29 3.91 -3.25 5.27
C PHE A 29 4.84 -3.66 6.39
N ASP A 30 5.78 -4.57 6.16
CA ASP A 30 6.67 -5.04 7.22
C ASP A 30 7.50 -3.89 7.81
N LEU A 31 7.82 -2.87 7.01
CA LEU A 31 8.53 -1.67 7.43
C LEU A 31 7.63 -0.70 8.24
N TYR A 32 6.40 -0.46 7.78
CA TYR A 32 5.49 0.53 8.39
C TYR A 32 4.56 -0.04 9.47
N ALA A 33 4.33 -1.35 9.49
CA ALA A 33 3.55 -2.05 10.52
C ALA A 33 4.22 -1.94 11.90
N TYR A 34 5.54 -1.81 11.96
CA TYR A 34 6.23 -1.53 13.23
C TYR A 34 5.93 -0.12 13.76
N ALA A 35 5.54 0.83 12.91
CA ALA A 35 5.17 2.19 13.29
C ALA A 35 3.66 2.35 13.55
N TYR A 36 2.84 1.42 13.08
CA TYR A 36 1.39 1.41 13.25
C TYR A 36 1.01 0.50 14.43
N ASP A 37 1.26 0.99 15.64
CA ASP A 37 0.70 0.40 16.85
C ASP A 37 -0.75 0.89 16.96
N ASP A 38 -1.71 -0.03 16.81
CA ASP A 38 -3.15 0.24 16.75
C ASP A 38 -3.66 0.72 18.12
N ALA A 39 -3.48 2.01 18.39
CA ALA A 39 -3.85 2.65 19.65
C ALA A 39 -5.37 2.73 19.88
N ASP A 40 -6.19 2.51 18.85
CA ASP A 40 -7.63 2.84 18.87
C ASP A 40 -8.58 1.63 18.86
N GLY A 41 -8.06 0.40 18.86
CA GLY A 41 -8.81 -0.82 19.23
C GLY A 41 -10.05 -1.15 18.38
N ASN A 42 -10.21 -0.49 17.23
CA ASN A 42 -11.25 -0.72 16.24
C ASN A 42 -10.67 -0.72 14.81
N GLY A 43 -9.35 -0.88 14.67
CA GLY A 43 -8.65 -0.67 13.41
C GLY A 43 -8.82 -1.83 12.43
N HIS A 44 -9.19 -1.50 11.19
CA HIS A 44 -8.74 -2.34 10.07
C HIS A 44 -7.22 -2.40 10.15
N THR A 45 -6.68 -3.61 10.24
CA THR A 45 -5.24 -3.84 10.20
C THR A 45 -4.68 -3.27 8.89
N ILE A 46 -3.43 -2.78 8.88
CA ILE A 46 -2.79 -2.36 7.62
C ILE A 46 -2.84 -3.50 6.58
N LYS A 47 -2.80 -4.76 7.02
CA LYS A 47 -3.00 -5.90 6.14
C LYS A 47 -4.35 -5.84 5.39
N GLU A 48 -5.44 -5.52 6.07
CA GLU A 48 -6.76 -5.35 5.42
C GLU A 48 -6.78 -4.18 4.44
N VAL A 49 -6.05 -3.10 4.75
CA VAL A 49 -5.88 -1.96 3.84
C VAL A 49 -5.15 -2.39 2.56
N ILE A 50 -4.09 -3.20 2.68
CA ILE A 50 -3.34 -3.72 1.53
C ILE A 50 -4.17 -4.73 0.74
N ASP A 51 -4.84 -5.67 1.42
CA ASP A 51 -5.71 -6.64 0.74
C ASP A 51 -6.80 -5.90 -0.05
N SER A 52 -7.38 -4.82 0.52
CA SER A 52 -8.37 -3.99 -0.17
C SER A 52 -7.76 -3.20 -1.33
N LEU A 53 -6.58 -2.61 -1.15
CA LEU A 53 -5.83 -1.93 -2.20
C LEU A 53 -5.57 -2.86 -3.38
N VAL A 54 -5.08 -4.06 -3.10
CA VAL A 54 -4.76 -5.09 -4.10
C VAL A 54 -6.03 -5.56 -4.82
N ASP A 55 -7.15 -5.78 -4.11
CA ASP A 55 -8.43 -6.11 -4.75
C ASP A 55 -8.92 -4.98 -5.68
N LYS A 56 -8.82 -3.72 -5.25
CA LYS A 56 -9.16 -2.55 -6.07
C LYS A 56 -8.28 -2.43 -7.31
N LEU A 57 -6.96 -2.58 -7.16
CA LEU A 57 -6.03 -2.58 -8.29
C LEU A 57 -6.35 -3.71 -9.28
N ASN A 58 -6.70 -4.90 -8.78
CA ASN A 58 -7.12 -6.04 -9.61
C ASN A 58 -8.44 -5.78 -10.36
N ARG A 59 -9.32 -4.94 -9.83
CA ARG A 59 -10.57 -4.50 -10.46
C ARG A 59 -10.40 -3.27 -11.36
N GLY A 60 -9.22 -2.64 -11.36
CA GLY A 60 -8.98 -1.37 -12.04
C GLY A 60 -9.69 -0.18 -11.38
N GLU A 61 -9.98 -0.29 -10.08
CA GLU A 61 -10.61 0.75 -9.27
C GLU A 61 -9.57 1.70 -8.65
N TYR A 62 -10.01 2.90 -8.26
CA TYR A 62 -9.16 3.91 -7.64
C TYR A 62 -9.04 3.69 -6.12
N PRO A 63 -7.83 3.48 -5.57
CA PRO A 63 -7.65 3.09 -4.18
C PRO A 63 -7.27 4.24 -3.23
N GLY A 64 -7.63 5.48 -3.54
CA GLY A 64 -7.11 6.66 -2.86
C GLY A 64 -7.20 6.69 -1.32
N VAL A 65 -8.12 5.95 -0.69
CA VAL A 65 -8.19 5.83 0.77
C VAL A 65 -7.09 4.92 1.31
N GLU A 66 -6.87 3.78 0.65
CA GLU A 66 -5.82 2.82 1.03
C GLU A 66 -4.42 3.37 0.75
N GLU A 67 -4.26 4.10 -0.37
CA GLU A 67 -3.02 4.83 -0.69
C GLU A 67 -2.67 5.85 0.40
N ALA A 68 -3.67 6.63 0.85
CA ALA A 68 -3.48 7.61 1.91
C ALA A 68 -3.13 6.97 3.25
N ALA A 69 -3.79 5.85 3.60
CA ALA A 69 -3.51 5.11 4.82
C ALA A 69 -2.09 4.53 4.85
N LEU A 70 -1.59 4.06 3.70
CA LEU A 70 -0.23 3.56 3.52
C LEU A 70 0.81 4.66 3.26
N ASN A 71 0.36 5.91 3.13
CA ASN A 71 1.19 7.05 2.76
C ASN A 71 1.99 6.80 1.46
N ILE A 72 1.32 6.21 0.47
CA ILE A 72 1.87 5.93 -0.86
C ILE A 72 1.02 6.57 -1.95
N THR A 73 1.49 6.49 -3.20
CA THR A 73 0.70 6.85 -4.39
C THR A 73 1.05 5.91 -5.52
N ILE A 74 0.05 5.35 -6.20
CA ILE A 74 0.19 4.39 -7.29
C ILE A 74 -0.37 5.01 -8.58
N LYS A 75 0.39 4.92 -9.68
CA LYS A 75 0.01 5.45 -11.00
C LYS A 75 0.28 4.46 -12.12
#